data_AF-A0A6P0XWA3-F1
#
_entry.id   AF-A0A6P0XWA3-F1
#
_cell.length_a   1.000
_cell.length_b   1.000
_cell.length_c   1.000
_cell.angle_alpha   90.00
_cell.angle_beta   90.00
_cell.angle_gamma   90.00
#
_symmetry.space_group_name_H-M   'P 1'
#
loop_
_entity.id
_entity.type
_entity.pdbx_description
1 polymer ?
#
loop_
_entity_poly.entity_id
_entity_poly.type
_entity_poly.pdbx_seq_one_letter_code
_entity_poly.pdbx_strand_id
1 'polypeptide(L)'
;QILKKNLSHWVGNATQVIHLDFHTGLGKKATYKLLTKESTESETAQWLIDKFGSNLVETKDRRNTGYLIRGGLGTWCQATLSQCQYYFVTAEFGTYPLLQVLEALRQENYAHFWTPSDESFYQNAKKRLLEVFAPIDQHWRNAVVSKGLALVKKAISICPKD
;
A
#
# COMPACT_ATOMS: atom_id res chain seq x y z
N GLN A 1 3.49 18.95 -3.56
CA GLN A 1 2.88 20.27 -3.25
C GLN A 1 1.40 20.16 -2.85
N ILE A 2 0.59 19.30 -3.50
CA ILE A 2 -0.85 19.13 -3.19
C ILE A 2 -1.09 18.68 -1.74
N LEU A 3 -0.48 17.57 -1.28
CA LEU A 3 -0.71 17.07 0.09
C LEU A 3 -0.32 18.09 1.14
N LYS A 4 0.88 18.68 1.04
CA LYS A 4 1.34 19.73 1.98
C LYS A 4 0.37 20.91 2.08
N LYS A 5 -0.26 21.30 0.96
CA LYS A 5 -1.20 22.42 0.92
C LYS A 5 -2.58 22.09 1.51
N ASN A 6 -3.04 20.83 1.38
CA ASN A 6 -4.45 20.49 1.63
C ASN A 6 -4.68 19.50 2.77
N LEU A 7 -3.66 18.77 3.22
CA LEU A 7 -3.83 17.64 4.15
C LEU A 7 -4.49 18.06 5.47
N SER A 8 -4.07 19.17 6.07
CA SER A 8 -4.69 19.70 7.29
C SER A 8 -6.15 20.08 7.09
N HIS A 9 -6.49 20.70 5.96
CA HIS A 9 -7.86 21.05 5.62
C HIS A 9 -8.74 19.80 5.38
N TRP A 10 -8.23 18.77 4.69
CA TRP A 10 -8.98 17.54 4.44
C TRP A 10 -9.25 16.73 5.71
N VAL A 11 -8.30 16.73 6.65
CA VAL A 11 -8.44 16.05 7.94
C VAL A 11 -9.27 16.89 8.92
N GLY A 12 -9.28 18.21 8.76
CA GLY A 12 -10.02 19.13 9.61
C GLY A 12 -9.65 18.96 11.08
N ASN A 13 -10.66 18.88 11.94
CA ASN A 13 -10.51 18.73 13.39
C ASN A 13 -10.56 17.26 13.86
N ALA A 14 -10.39 16.29 12.95
CA ALA A 14 -10.43 14.89 13.33
C ALA A 14 -9.36 14.59 14.39
N THR A 15 -9.80 14.04 15.52
CA THR A 15 -8.91 13.59 16.61
C THR A 15 -8.23 12.26 16.27
N GLN A 16 -8.81 11.51 15.34
CA GLN A 16 -8.31 10.24 14.85
C GLN A 16 -8.41 10.15 13.33
N VAL A 17 -7.35 9.66 12.69
CA VAL A 17 -7.28 9.46 11.24
C VAL A 17 -6.75 8.07 10.94
N ILE A 18 -7.45 7.34 10.07
CA ILE A 18 -6.98 6.08 9.50
C ILE A 18 -6.66 6.32 8.03
N HIS A 19 -5.39 6.22 7.67
CA HIS A 19 -4.89 6.32 6.30
C HIS A 19 -4.61 4.92 5.76
N LEU A 20 -5.46 4.49 4.82
CA LEU A 20 -5.26 3.29 4.01
C LEU A 20 -4.54 3.67 2.70
N ASP A 21 -3.30 3.23 2.54
CA ASP A 21 -2.52 3.42 1.31
C ASP A 21 -2.56 2.13 0.47
N PHE A 22 -3.23 2.16 -0.67
CA PHE A 22 -3.53 0.96 -1.46
C PHE A 22 -2.41 0.66 -2.45
N HIS A 23 -1.77 -0.49 -2.28
CA HIS A 23 -0.66 -0.97 -3.10
C HIS A 23 -1.01 -2.31 -3.74
N THR A 24 -0.28 -2.65 -4.78
CA THR A 24 -0.39 -3.91 -5.51
C THR A 24 1.00 -4.38 -5.89
N GLY A 25 1.23 -5.67 -5.95
CA GLY A 25 2.50 -6.23 -6.45
C GLY A 25 3.11 -7.31 -5.56
N LEU A 26 2.74 -7.38 -4.28
CA LEU A 26 3.31 -8.35 -3.34
C LEU A 26 2.25 -9.22 -2.68
N GLY A 27 2.60 -10.49 -2.46
CA GLY A 27 1.76 -11.45 -1.75
C GLY A 27 0.90 -12.34 -2.65
N LYS A 28 0.01 -13.13 -2.04
CA LYS A 28 -0.82 -14.11 -2.75
C LYS A 28 -1.90 -13.40 -3.58
N LYS A 29 -2.07 -13.84 -4.83
CA LYS A 29 -3.02 -13.27 -5.81
C LYS A 29 -4.40 -13.02 -5.20
N ALA A 30 -4.92 -11.81 -5.41
CA ALA A 30 -6.24 -11.34 -4.96
C ALA A 30 -6.45 -11.42 -3.43
N THR A 31 -5.39 -11.55 -2.64
CA THR A 31 -5.40 -11.39 -1.17
C THR A 31 -4.56 -10.17 -0.79
N TYR A 32 -4.67 -9.71 0.45
CA TYR A 32 -3.88 -8.58 0.92
C TYR A 32 -3.35 -8.76 2.33
N LYS A 33 -2.32 -7.98 2.64
CA LYS A 33 -1.80 -7.76 3.98
C LYS A 33 -1.81 -6.27 4.30
N LEU A 34 -1.86 -5.95 5.57
CA LEU A 34 -1.86 -4.60 6.12
C LEU A 34 -0.49 -4.33 6.73
N LEU A 35 0.37 -3.65 5.99
CA LEU A 35 1.76 -3.43 6.38
C LEU A 35 1.90 -2.14 7.17
N THR A 36 2.51 -2.21 8.35
CA THR A 36 2.80 -1.04 9.19
C THR A 36 4.27 -0.97 9.59
N LYS A 37 4.85 0.24 9.54
CA LYS A 37 6.24 0.53 9.97
C LYS A 37 6.47 0.42 11.47
N GLU A 38 5.41 0.29 12.23
CA GLU A 38 5.43 0.23 13.67
C GLU A 38 5.99 -1.11 14.15
N SER A 39 6.75 -1.09 15.25
CA SER A 39 7.18 -2.32 15.92
C SER A 39 5.98 -3.03 16.54
N THR A 40 6.09 -4.34 16.71
CA THR A 40 4.99 -5.18 17.22
C THR A 40 4.50 -4.72 18.59
N GLU A 41 5.41 -4.28 19.45
CA GLU A 41 5.11 -3.85 20.82
C GLU A 41 4.58 -2.42 20.91
N SER A 42 4.53 -1.67 19.81
CA SER A 42 4.00 -0.30 19.83
C SER A 42 2.48 -0.28 20.03
N GLU A 43 1.99 0.75 20.74
CA GLU A 43 0.55 0.98 20.93
C GLU A 43 -0.20 1.06 19.59
N THR A 44 0.40 1.73 18.60
CA THR A 44 -0.16 1.85 17.25
C THR A 44 -0.30 0.49 16.57
N ALA A 45 0.71 -0.38 16.65
CA ALA A 45 0.64 -1.72 16.06
C ALA A 45 -0.41 -2.59 16.76
N GLN A 46 -0.44 -2.57 18.10
CA GLN A 46 -1.42 -3.32 18.88
C GLN A 46 -2.85 -2.87 18.57
N TRP A 47 -3.06 -1.56 18.45
CA TRP A 47 -4.35 -1.00 18.04
C TRP A 47 -4.75 -1.46 16.63
N LEU A 48 -3.83 -1.44 15.66
CA LEU A 48 -4.10 -1.93 14.31
C LEU A 48 -4.44 -3.43 14.30
N ILE A 49 -3.71 -4.23 15.08
CA ILE A 49 -3.94 -5.67 15.23
C ILE A 49 -5.32 -5.95 15.85
N ASP A 50 -5.70 -5.23 16.90
CA ASP A 50 -7.02 -5.34 17.53
C ASP A 50 -8.15 -5.01 16.53
N LYS A 51 -8.00 -3.92 15.77
CA LYS A 51 -9.07 -3.43 14.90
C LYS A 51 -9.22 -4.19 13.59
N PHE A 52 -8.11 -4.62 12.99
CA PHE A 52 -8.11 -5.25 11.66
C PHE A 52 -7.81 -6.75 11.69
N GLY A 53 -7.27 -7.28 12.79
CA GLY A 53 -6.96 -8.70 12.95
C GLY A 53 -5.48 -9.02 12.76
N SER A 54 -4.96 -9.86 13.66
CA SER A 54 -3.55 -10.30 13.69
C SER A 54 -3.11 -11.10 12.47
N ASN A 55 -4.05 -11.72 11.75
CA ASN A 55 -3.78 -12.46 10.52
C ASN A 55 -3.55 -11.53 9.31
N LEU A 56 -4.06 -10.30 9.35
CA LEU A 56 -3.95 -9.33 8.25
C LEU A 56 -2.81 -8.34 8.48
N VAL A 57 -2.57 -7.92 9.72
CA VAL A 57 -1.57 -6.89 10.05
C VAL A 57 -0.17 -7.48 10.14
N GLU A 58 0.77 -6.92 9.38
CA GLU A 58 2.19 -7.24 9.43
C GLU A 58 3.00 -6.03 9.91
N THR A 59 3.58 -6.18 11.09
CA THR A 59 4.41 -5.17 11.76
C THR A 59 5.83 -5.19 11.24
N LYS A 60 6.63 -4.17 11.56
CA LYS A 60 8.04 -4.08 11.14
C LYS A 60 8.83 -5.35 11.44
N ASP A 61 8.66 -5.93 12.63
CA ASP A 61 9.46 -7.06 13.11
C ASP A 61 8.96 -8.41 12.58
N ARG A 62 7.72 -8.47 12.10
CA ARG A 62 7.08 -9.67 11.56
C ARG A 62 7.09 -9.71 10.04
N ARG A 63 7.50 -8.63 9.39
CA ARG A 63 7.60 -8.56 7.94
C ARG A 63 8.82 -9.34 7.45
N ASN A 64 8.60 -10.17 6.44
CA ASN A 64 9.64 -10.98 5.84
C ASN A 64 10.46 -10.22 4.76
N THR A 65 10.27 -8.89 4.64
CA THR A 65 10.81 -8.08 3.54
C THR A 65 12.16 -7.43 3.81
N GLY A 66 12.77 -7.62 4.99
CA GLY A 66 14.18 -7.33 5.30
C GLY A 66 14.70 -5.89 5.15
N TYR A 67 13.93 -4.95 4.59
CA TYR A 67 14.40 -3.60 4.26
C TYR A 67 13.68 -2.50 5.05
N LEU A 68 14.44 -1.48 5.46
CA LEU A 68 13.95 -0.32 6.20
C LEU A 68 13.55 0.81 5.24
N ILE A 69 12.26 1.14 5.20
CA ILE A 69 11.75 2.27 4.41
C ILE A 69 12.11 3.59 5.11
N ARG A 70 12.77 4.50 4.39
CA ARG A 70 13.05 5.88 4.81
C ARG A 70 12.31 6.86 3.90
N GLY A 71 11.84 7.99 4.45
CA GLY A 71 11.12 9.01 3.68
C GLY A 71 9.72 8.60 3.21
N GLY A 72 9.10 7.62 3.86
CA GLY A 72 7.78 7.11 3.44
C GLY A 72 6.66 8.12 3.69
N LEU A 73 5.67 8.16 2.79
CA LEU A 73 4.53 9.08 2.86
C LEU A 73 3.84 9.07 4.23
N GLY A 74 3.57 7.88 4.79
CA GLY A 74 2.95 7.74 6.11
C GLY A 74 3.75 8.41 7.23
N THR A 75 5.09 8.29 7.21
CA THR A 75 5.96 8.96 8.20
C THR A 75 5.82 10.48 8.12
N TRP A 76 5.76 11.02 6.90
CA TRP A 76 5.61 12.45 6.68
C TRP A 76 4.23 12.95 7.11
N CYS A 77 3.15 12.22 6.80
CA CYS A 77 1.80 12.59 7.23
C CYS A 77 1.65 12.56 8.75
N GLN A 78 2.14 11.52 9.43
CA GLN A 78 2.11 11.43 10.90
C GLN A 78 2.86 12.58 11.55
N ALA A 79 4.04 12.94 11.04
CA ALA A 79 4.80 14.09 11.53
C ALA A 79 4.09 15.44 11.26
N THR A 80 3.38 15.54 10.14
CA THR A 80 2.66 16.77 9.74
C THR A 80 1.35 16.96 10.53
N LEU A 81 0.72 15.87 10.97
CA LEU A 81 -0.56 15.88 11.69
C LEU A 81 -0.40 15.37 13.13
N SER A 82 0.63 15.86 13.83
CA SER A 82 0.97 15.41 15.18
C SER A 82 -0.09 15.74 16.23
N GLN A 83 -1.05 16.61 15.92
CA GLN A 83 -2.18 16.95 16.80
C GLN A 83 -3.30 15.89 16.82
N CYS A 84 -3.25 14.85 15.97
CA CYS A 84 -4.26 13.80 15.91
C CYS A 84 -3.64 12.40 15.97
N GLN A 85 -4.44 11.41 16.38
CA GLN A 85 -4.05 10.00 16.35
C GLN A 85 -4.06 9.49 14.90
N TYR A 86 -2.89 9.46 14.27
CA TYR A 86 -2.74 9.13 12.85
C TYR A 86 -2.23 7.71 12.62
N TYR A 87 -3.16 6.82 12.27
CA TYR A 87 -2.89 5.42 11.94
C TYR A 87 -2.64 5.29 10.44
N PHE A 88 -1.41 4.97 10.05
CA PHE A 88 -1.05 4.72 8.65
C PHE A 88 -0.82 3.23 8.42
N VAL A 89 -1.43 2.68 7.37
CA VAL A 89 -1.23 1.30 6.97
C VAL A 89 -1.28 1.15 5.46
N THR A 90 -0.34 0.38 4.92
CA THR A 90 -0.31 0.03 3.50
C THR A 90 -1.12 -1.25 3.29
N ALA A 91 -2.18 -1.19 2.50
CA ALA A 91 -2.93 -2.36 2.07
C ALA A 91 -2.30 -2.90 0.79
N GLU A 92 -1.47 -3.95 0.92
CA GLU A 92 -0.69 -4.53 -0.17
C GLU A 92 -1.42 -5.73 -0.77
N PHE A 93 -1.89 -5.62 -2.01
CA PHE A 93 -2.61 -6.66 -2.73
C PHE A 93 -1.71 -7.49 -3.64
N GLY A 94 -1.77 -8.81 -3.49
CA GLY A 94 -0.99 -9.73 -4.30
C GLY A 94 -1.49 -9.83 -5.74
N THR A 95 -0.55 -9.85 -6.68
CA THR A 95 -0.80 -9.96 -8.13
C THR A 95 -0.16 -11.24 -8.68
N TYR A 96 1.14 -11.19 -8.98
CA TYR A 96 1.98 -12.25 -9.52
C TYR A 96 3.05 -12.67 -8.51
N PRO A 97 3.70 -13.84 -8.69
CA PRO A 97 4.85 -14.23 -7.88
C PRO A 97 5.96 -13.17 -7.91
N LEU A 98 6.62 -12.93 -6.77
CA LEU A 98 7.63 -11.88 -6.59
C LEU A 98 8.72 -11.89 -7.68
N LEU A 99 9.20 -13.06 -8.08
CA LEU A 99 10.23 -13.17 -9.13
C LEU A 99 9.75 -12.63 -10.48
N GLN A 100 8.46 -12.79 -10.82
CA GLN A 100 7.90 -12.22 -12.06
C GLN A 100 7.73 -10.71 -11.96
N VAL A 101 7.40 -10.19 -10.78
CA VAL A 101 7.30 -8.73 -10.55
C VAL A 101 8.69 -8.10 -10.66
N LEU A 102 9.70 -8.71 -10.03
CA LEU A 102 11.10 -8.27 -10.11
C LEU A 102 11.65 -8.34 -11.54
N GLU A 103 11.34 -9.42 -12.26
CA GLU A 103 11.70 -9.56 -13.67
C GLU A 103 11.11 -8.42 -14.51
N ALA A 104 9.82 -8.13 -14.37
CA ALA A 104 9.15 -7.06 -15.11
C ALA A 104 9.73 -5.68 -14.77
N LEU A 105 10.01 -5.40 -13.49
CA LEU A 105 10.71 -4.17 -13.06
C LEU A 105 12.07 -4.04 -13.74
N ARG A 106 12.86 -5.12 -13.74
CA ARG A 106 14.19 -5.11 -14.37
C ARG A 106 14.10 -4.91 -15.89
N GLN A 107 13.16 -5.59 -16.55
CA GLN A 107 12.96 -5.48 -17.99
C GLN A 107 12.51 -4.08 -18.41
N GLU A 108 11.54 -3.48 -17.71
CA GLU A 108 11.07 -2.13 -18.02
C GLU A 108 12.15 -1.08 -17.75
N ASN A 109 12.88 -1.18 -16.63
CA ASN A 109 14.01 -0.29 -16.36
C ASN A 109 15.09 -0.40 -17.45
N TYR A 110 15.43 -1.62 -17.88
CA TYR A 110 16.37 -1.81 -18.99
C TYR A 110 15.84 -1.17 -20.28
N ALA A 111 14.57 -1.43 -20.61
CA ALA A 111 13.95 -0.90 -21.81
C ALA A 111 13.94 0.63 -21.83
N HIS A 112 13.64 1.24 -20.68
CA HIS A 112 13.57 2.69 -20.52
C HIS A 112 14.89 3.39 -20.85
N PHE A 113 16.01 2.84 -20.35
CA PHE A 113 17.32 3.48 -20.47
C PHE A 113 18.12 3.03 -21.68
N TRP A 114 17.93 1.79 -22.17
CA TRP A 114 18.88 1.17 -23.09
C TRP A 114 18.29 0.74 -24.43
N THR A 115 16.97 0.71 -24.58
CA THR A 115 16.34 0.32 -25.85
C THR A 115 15.23 1.27 -26.32
N PRO A 116 15.34 2.60 -26.16
CA PRO A 116 14.28 3.51 -26.60
C PRO A 116 14.05 3.48 -28.12
N SER A 117 15.02 3.04 -28.91
CA SER A 117 14.89 2.88 -30.37
C SER A 117 14.21 1.57 -30.79
N ASP A 118 14.09 0.59 -29.90
CA ASP A 118 13.30 -0.63 -30.13
C ASP A 118 11.90 -0.45 -29.53
N GLU A 119 11.03 0.19 -30.32
CA GLU A 119 9.68 0.54 -29.91
C GLU A 119 8.87 -0.68 -29.47
N SER A 120 9.03 -1.82 -30.14
CA SER A 120 8.29 -3.04 -29.81
C SER A 120 8.68 -3.57 -28.44
N PHE A 121 9.98 -3.71 -28.17
CA PHE A 121 10.47 -4.15 -26.88
C PHE A 121 10.10 -3.16 -25.76
N TYR A 122 10.27 -1.86 -26.01
CA TYR A 122 9.91 -0.80 -25.07
C TYR A 122 8.44 -0.87 -24.65
N GLN A 123 7.53 -0.95 -25.63
CA GLN A 123 6.10 -1.01 -25.36
C GLN A 123 5.69 -2.30 -24.67
N ASN A 124 6.29 -3.44 -25.03
CA ASN A 124 6.00 -4.72 -24.39
C ASN A 124 6.48 -4.74 -22.93
N ALA A 125 7.65 -4.19 -22.63
CA ALA A 125 8.16 -4.10 -21.27
C ALA A 125 7.25 -3.23 -20.39
N LYS A 126 6.77 -2.09 -20.90
CA LYS A 126 5.79 -1.23 -20.20
C LYS A 126 4.45 -1.91 -19.97
N LYS A 127 3.91 -2.59 -20.98
CA LYS A 127 2.68 -3.38 -20.85
C LYS A 127 2.84 -4.48 -19.81
N ARG A 128 3.99 -5.17 -19.81
CA ARG A 128 4.28 -6.22 -18.82
C ARG A 128 4.40 -5.65 -17.41
N LEU A 129 5.05 -4.50 -17.23
CA LEU A 129 5.12 -3.82 -15.94
C LEU A 129 3.72 -3.47 -15.44
N LEU A 130 2.88 -2.88 -16.29
CA LEU A 130 1.50 -2.57 -15.94
C LEU A 130 0.72 -3.83 -15.56
N GLU A 131 0.86 -4.93 -16.31
CA GLU A 131 0.16 -6.19 -16.02
C GLU A 131 0.55 -6.77 -14.66
N VAL A 132 1.84 -6.74 -14.28
CA VAL A 132 2.24 -7.34 -13.00
C VAL A 132 1.80 -6.52 -11.78
N PHE A 133 1.49 -5.23 -11.95
CA PHE A 133 0.96 -4.37 -10.89
C PHE A 133 -0.57 -4.22 -10.93
N ALA A 134 -1.18 -4.20 -12.13
CA ALA A 134 -2.62 -4.06 -12.34
C ALA A 134 -3.16 -5.09 -13.35
N PRO A 135 -3.19 -6.38 -12.98
CA PRO A 135 -3.56 -7.47 -13.88
C PRO A 135 -4.85 -7.22 -14.67
N ILE A 136 -4.89 -7.59 -15.96
CA ILE A 136 -6.10 -7.51 -16.79
C ILE A 136 -7.16 -8.53 -16.36
N ASP A 137 -6.77 -9.55 -15.61
CA ASP A 137 -7.65 -10.56 -15.02
C ASP A 137 -8.82 -9.93 -14.25
N GLN A 138 -10.03 -10.06 -14.81
CA GLN A 138 -11.24 -9.48 -14.25
C GLN A 138 -11.62 -10.08 -12.89
N HIS A 139 -11.30 -11.36 -12.63
CA HIS A 139 -11.54 -11.98 -11.33
C HIS A 139 -10.67 -11.34 -10.26
N TRP A 140 -9.39 -11.09 -10.57
CA TRP A 140 -8.50 -10.36 -9.69
C TRP A 140 -9.01 -8.94 -9.43
N ARG A 141 -9.37 -8.19 -10.48
CA ARG A 141 -9.87 -6.80 -10.36
C ARG A 141 -11.11 -6.73 -9.47
N ASN A 142 -12.11 -7.58 -9.74
CA ASN A 142 -13.35 -7.62 -8.96
C ASN A 142 -13.07 -7.97 -7.49
N ALA A 143 -12.20 -8.96 -7.24
CA ALA A 143 -11.86 -9.37 -5.89
C ALA A 143 -11.11 -8.27 -5.11
N VAL A 144 -10.13 -7.61 -5.73
CA VAL A 144 -9.35 -6.54 -5.10
C VAL A 144 -10.22 -5.32 -4.81
N VAL A 145 -11.04 -4.86 -5.76
CA VAL A 145 -11.96 -3.73 -5.53
C VAL A 145 -12.97 -4.06 -4.42
N SER A 146 -13.58 -5.24 -4.47
CA SER A 146 -14.55 -5.66 -3.43
C SER A 146 -13.91 -5.70 -2.04
N LYS A 147 -12.69 -6.25 -1.92
CA LYS A 147 -11.96 -6.33 -0.65
C LYS A 147 -11.48 -4.97 -0.17
N GLY A 148 -11.01 -4.12 -1.09
CA GLY A 148 -10.61 -2.75 -0.78
C GLY A 148 -11.78 -1.92 -0.24
N LEU A 149 -12.95 -2.00 -0.88
CA LEU A 149 -14.16 -1.33 -0.39
C LEU A 149 -14.61 -1.87 0.97
N ALA A 150 -14.52 -3.18 1.21
CA ALA A 150 -14.81 -3.76 2.52
C ALA A 150 -13.84 -3.25 3.59
N LEU A 151 -12.56 -3.10 3.25
CA LEU A 151 -11.55 -2.53 4.14
C LEU A 151 -11.82 -1.06 4.46
N VAL A 152 -12.20 -0.25 3.46
CA VAL A 152 -12.62 1.16 3.67
C VAL A 152 -13.83 1.22 4.60
N LYS A 153 -14.87 0.41 4.36
CA LYS A 153 -16.05 0.35 5.23
C LYS A 153 -15.69 -0.03 6.67
N LYS A 154 -14.78 -0.99 6.85
CA LYS A 154 -14.28 -1.39 8.16
C LYS A 154 -13.51 -0.25 8.85
N ALA A 155 -12.64 0.46 8.13
CA ALA A 155 -11.94 1.62 8.67
C ALA A 155 -12.91 2.71 9.15
N ILE A 156 -13.91 3.05 8.33
CA ILE A 156 -14.96 4.00 8.71
C ILE A 156 -15.72 3.53 9.95
N SER A 157 -16.03 2.23 10.08
CA SER A 157 -16.75 1.72 11.24
C SER A 157 -15.92 1.63 12.53
N ILE A 158 -14.59 1.73 12.43
CA ILE A 158 -13.68 1.79 13.59
C ILE A 158 -13.60 3.21 14.14
N CYS A 159 -13.69 4.22 13.27
CA CYS A 159 -13.69 5.61 13.71
C CYS A 159 -14.86 5.86 14.66
N PRO A 160 -14.64 6.59 15.77
CA PRO A 160 -15.70 7.03 16.66
C PRO A 160 -16.80 7.72 15.86
N LYS A 161 -18.05 7.44 16.20
CA LYS A 161 -19.15 8.30 15.79
C LYS A 161 -19.17 9.47 16.76
N ASP A 162 -19.02 10.67 16.24
CA ASP A 162 -19.32 11.90 16.97
C ASP A 162 -20.78 11.90 17.46
#